data_AF-A0AAW5UFQ9-F1
#
_entry.id   AF-A0AAW5UFQ9-F1
#
_cell.length_a   1.000
_cell.length_b   1.000
_cell.length_c   1.000
_cell.angle_alpha   90.00
_cell.angle_beta   90.00
_cell.angle_gamma   90.00
#
_symmetry.space_group_name_H-M   'P 1'
#
loop_
_entity.id
_entity.type
_entity.pdbx_description
1 polymer ?
#
loop_
_entity_poly.entity_id
_entity_poly.type
_entity_poly.pdbx_seq_one_letter_code
_entity_poly.pdbx_strand_id
1 'polypeptide(L)'
;MVMIVLKWLLAMLLTSVPFVFHYCIKPKAASSDKWRNLYSFLSARMPWLKRKALAVKAWISYVYHKMYRSDNGRKFFTLVLVICMLVFQVVDFHAAKEACSFQVECAAKGKALSLTPYYLGLPGIDGEVELVPKSFMVNILYPFQTSLWVYMVALMMTLLLFSYRLADRVLVGVHGSRCLQILLASLAIVVAVVDCGRAFLMGELIFILLMAGMVYPFKQLPPVPGMKSRWRSLGSWPRGRNAA
;
A
#
# COMPACT_ATOMS: atom_id res chain seq x y z
N MET A 1 10.42 18.63 8.60
CA MET A 1 11.39 17.65 8.03
C MET A 1 11.06 16.22 8.45
N VAL A 2 10.86 15.95 9.74
CA VAL A 2 10.57 14.58 10.25
C VAL A 2 9.31 13.98 9.62
N MET A 3 8.21 14.74 9.47
CA MET A 3 6.96 14.21 8.92
C MET A 3 7.04 13.96 7.40
N ILE A 4 7.83 14.77 6.68
CA ILE A 4 8.12 14.55 5.25
C ILE A 4 8.92 13.25 5.07
N VAL A 5 9.95 13.02 5.91
CA VAL A 5 10.71 11.76 5.92
C VAL A 5 9.81 10.58 6.28
N LEU A 6 8.94 10.73 7.27
CA LEU A 6 7.99 9.70 7.66
C LEU A 6 7.04 9.34 6.51
N LYS A 7 6.50 10.32 5.79
CA LYS A 7 5.66 10.08 4.60
C LYS A 7 6.43 9.34 3.50
N TRP A 8 7.67 9.72 3.25
CA TRP A 8 8.55 9.00 2.33
C TRP A 8 8.77 7.54 2.74
N LEU A 9 9.04 7.29 4.01
CA LEU A 9 9.19 5.93 4.55
C LEU A 9 7.89 5.14 4.42
N LEU A 10 6.74 5.77 4.66
CA LEU A 10 5.42 5.18 4.53
C LEU A 10 5.13 4.76 3.07
N ALA A 11 5.47 5.61 2.11
CA ALA A 11 5.35 5.33 0.68
C ALA A 11 6.28 4.19 0.22
N MET A 12 7.53 4.17 0.71
CA MET A 12 8.47 3.07 0.47
C MET A 12 7.98 1.75 1.09
N LEU A 13 7.41 1.81 2.30
CA LEU A 13 6.79 0.66 2.94
C LEU A 13 5.60 0.15 2.11
N LEU A 14 4.72 1.06 1.66
CA LEU A 14 3.54 0.72 0.90
C LEU A 14 3.88 0.07 -0.45
N THR A 15 4.85 0.63 -1.18
CA THR A 15 5.33 0.07 -2.45
C THR A 15 6.04 -1.27 -2.28
N SER A 16 6.59 -1.57 -1.10
CA SER A 16 7.19 -2.88 -0.82
C SER A 16 6.15 -4.00 -0.60
N VAL A 17 4.90 -3.67 -0.25
CA VAL A 17 3.87 -4.67 0.13
C VAL A 17 3.58 -5.70 -0.98
N PRO A 18 3.41 -5.33 -2.27
CA PRO A 18 3.22 -6.32 -3.34
C PRO A 18 4.40 -7.27 -3.51
N PHE A 19 5.64 -6.78 -3.35
CA PHE A 19 6.84 -7.60 -3.45
C PHE A 19 6.91 -8.61 -2.30
N VAL A 20 6.63 -8.15 -1.07
CA VAL A 20 6.54 -9.02 0.11
C VAL A 20 5.40 -10.04 -0.08
N PHE A 21 4.24 -9.63 -0.58
CA PHE A 21 3.12 -10.53 -0.84
C PHE A 21 3.46 -11.58 -1.90
N HIS A 22 4.09 -11.18 -3.01
CA HIS A 22 4.54 -12.09 -4.06
C HIS A 22 5.58 -13.08 -3.52
N TYR A 23 6.52 -12.62 -2.69
CA TYR A 23 7.60 -13.45 -2.16
C TYR A 23 7.16 -14.38 -1.03
N CYS A 24 6.26 -13.94 -0.15
CA CYS A 24 5.84 -14.68 1.03
C CYS A 24 4.62 -15.57 0.83
N ILE A 25 3.70 -15.22 -0.09
CA ILE A 25 2.37 -15.84 -0.16
C ILE A 25 2.15 -16.64 -1.45
N LYS A 26 2.76 -16.27 -2.58
CA LYS A 26 2.59 -17.04 -3.83
C LYS A 26 3.42 -18.35 -3.75
N PRO A 27 2.80 -19.55 -3.72
CA PRO A 27 3.57 -20.78 -3.84
C PRO A 27 4.23 -20.79 -5.22
N LYS A 28 5.55 -21.01 -5.26
CA LYS A 28 6.29 -21.18 -6.51
C LYS A 28 5.68 -22.35 -7.30
N ALA A 29 4.87 -22.04 -8.31
CA ALA A 29 4.83 -22.88 -9.50
C ALA A 29 6.24 -22.83 -10.10
N ALA A 30 6.88 -24.00 -10.15
CA ALA A 30 8.21 -24.29 -10.71
C ALA A 30 8.86 -23.12 -11.47
N SER A 31 9.66 -22.30 -10.79
CA SER A 31 10.41 -21.25 -11.48
C SER A 31 11.72 -20.90 -10.76
N SER A 32 12.79 -21.25 -11.47
CA SER A 32 14.20 -20.88 -11.40
C SER A 32 14.96 -21.09 -10.07
N ASP A 33 15.97 -21.96 -10.13
CA ASP A 33 16.93 -22.27 -9.07
C ASP A 33 17.76 -21.06 -8.59
N LYS A 34 17.85 -19.98 -9.38
CA LYS A 34 18.67 -18.81 -9.02
C LYS A 34 18.25 -18.12 -7.72
N TRP A 35 16.95 -18.11 -7.42
CA TRP A 35 16.39 -17.43 -6.23
C TRP A 35 16.31 -18.30 -4.99
N ARG A 36 16.62 -19.60 -5.08
CA ARG A 36 16.68 -20.49 -3.90
C ARG A 36 17.88 -20.15 -3.01
N ASN A 37 18.95 -19.58 -3.57
CA ASN A 37 20.22 -19.37 -2.87
C ASN A 37 20.20 -18.21 -1.87
N LEU A 38 19.60 -17.05 -2.18
CA LEU A 38 19.66 -15.91 -1.25
C LEU A 38 18.82 -16.15 0.02
N TYR A 39 17.63 -16.73 -0.12
CA TYR A 39 16.75 -17.04 1.02
C TYR A 39 17.20 -18.27 1.80
N SER A 40 17.71 -19.32 1.14
CA SER A 40 18.33 -20.44 1.87
C SER A 40 19.57 -19.98 2.62
N PHE A 41 20.37 -19.08 2.05
CA PHE A 41 21.53 -18.47 2.72
C PHE A 41 21.11 -17.57 3.90
N LEU A 42 20.12 -16.67 3.71
CA LEU A 42 19.63 -15.80 4.78
C LEU A 42 18.96 -16.61 5.91
N SER A 43 18.18 -17.63 5.54
CA SER A 43 17.47 -18.48 6.51
C SER A 43 18.38 -19.47 7.22
N ALA A 44 19.51 -19.86 6.60
CA ALA A 44 20.58 -20.61 7.25
C ALA A 44 21.39 -19.73 8.22
N ARG A 45 21.64 -18.47 7.86
CA ARG A 45 22.45 -17.52 8.66
C ARG A 45 21.66 -16.84 9.79
N MET A 46 20.33 -16.74 9.67
CA MET A 46 19.47 -16.09 10.67
C MET A 46 18.20 -16.90 10.98
N PRO A 47 18.28 -17.93 11.84
CA PRO A 47 17.12 -18.75 12.22
C PRO A 47 16.05 -17.96 13.02
N TRP A 48 16.40 -16.83 13.62
CA TRP A 48 15.44 -15.92 14.25
C TRP A 48 14.51 -15.23 13.23
N LEU A 49 15.05 -14.75 12.11
CA LEU A 49 14.23 -14.16 11.02
C LEU A 49 13.25 -15.18 10.44
N LYS A 50 13.69 -16.42 10.23
CA LYS A 50 12.83 -17.52 9.78
C LYS A 50 11.68 -17.78 10.76
N ARG A 51 11.95 -17.81 12.06
CA ARG A 51 10.92 -17.98 13.12
C ARG A 51 9.92 -16.82 13.13
N LYS A 52 10.40 -15.57 13.01
CA LYS A 52 9.52 -14.39 12.93
C LYS A 52 8.66 -14.40 11.66
N ALA A 53 9.23 -14.73 10.50
CA ALA A 53 8.48 -14.83 9.26
C ALA A 53 7.40 -15.92 9.29
N LEU A 54 7.68 -17.09 9.90
CA LEU A 54 6.70 -18.15 10.10
C LEU A 54 5.58 -17.72 11.06
N ALA A 55 5.92 -17.03 12.15
CA ALA A 55 4.93 -16.48 13.09
C ALA A 55 4.01 -15.46 12.41
N VAL A 56 4.57 -14.57 11.60
CA VAL A 56 3.81 -13.60 10.79
C VAL A 56 2.91 -14.32 9.80
N LYS A 57 3.42 -15.33 9.09
CA LYS A 57 2.62 -16.13 8.14
C LYS A 57 1.45 -16.84 8.85
N ALA A 58 1.69 -17.43 10.01
CA ALA A 58 0.66 -18.09 10.81
C ALA A 58 -0.41 -17.08 11.28
N TRP A 59 0.01 -15.89 11.72
CA TRP A 59 -0.90 -14.83 12.11
C TRP A 59 -1.75 -14.32 10.94
N ILE A 60 -1.14 -14.08 9.77
CA ILE A 60 -1.86 -13.69 8.54
C ILE A 60 -2.87 -14.77 8.16
N SER A 61 -2.48 -16.05 8.23
CA SER A 61 -3.38 -17.18 7.95
C SER A 61 -4.55 -17.24 8.94
N TYR A 62 -4.30 -16.99 10.23
CA TYR A 62 -5.33 -16.90 11.26
C TYR A 62 -6.34 -15.77 10.97
N VAL A 63 -5.85 -14.57 10.66
CA VAL A 63 -6.71 -13.42 10.32
C VAL A 63 -7.51 -13.70 9.05
N TYR A 64 -6.87 -14.26 8.03
CA TYR A 64 -7.54 -14.67 6.79
C TYR A 64 -8.65 -15.69 7.03
N HIS A 65 -8.38 -16.74 7.81
CA HIS A 65 -9.37 -17.76 8.14
C HIS A 65 -10.53 -17.17 8.96
N LYS A 66 -10.26 -16.20 9.83
CA LYS A 66 -11.28 -15.48 10.59
C LYS A 66 -12.18 -14.61 9.69
N MET A 67 -11.63 -13.93 8.69
CA MET A 67 -12.39 -13.20 7.66
C MET A 67 -13.21 -14.12 6.75
N TYR A 68 -12.67 -15.32 6.47
CA TYR A 68 -13.35 -16.33 5.68
C TYR A 68 -14.59 -16.89 6.37
N ARG A 69 -14.50 -17.15 7.69
CA ARG A 69 -15.55 -17.83 8.46
C ARG A 69 -16.56 -16.90 9.14
N SER A 70 -16.17 -15.67 9.51
CA SER A 70 -16.98 -14.82 10.39
C SER A 70 -17.16 -13.40 9.86
N ASP A 71 -18.38 -12.88 9.97
CA ASP A 71 -18.69 -11.46 9.69
C ASP A 71 -18.02 -10.51 10.68
N ASN A 72 -17.82 -10.92 11.94
CA ASN A 72 -17.08 -10.12 12.90
C ASN A 72 -15.59 -10.03 12.52
N GLY A 73 -15.05 -11.06 11.89
CA GLY A 73 -13.70 -11.03 11.31
C GLY A 73 -13.57 -10.02 10.19
N ARG A 74 -14.59 -9.95 9.30
CA ARG A 74 -14.65 -8.96 8.22
C ARG A 74 -14.81 -7.53 8.73
N LYS A 75 -15.72 -7.30 9.69
CA LYS A 75 -15.89 -5.99 10.36
C LYS A 75 -14.59 -5.51 11.01
N PHE A 76 -13.89 -6.41 11.70
CA PHE A 76 -12.60 -6.10 12.30
C PHE A 76 -11.57 -5.72 11.23
N PHE A 77 -11.49 -6.47 10.14
CA PHE A 77 -10.58 -6.15 9.03
C PHE A 77 -10.89 -4.80 8.38
N THR A 78 -12.16 -4.51 8.10
CA THR A 78 -12.61 -3.21 7.58
C THR A 78 -12.24 -2.08 8.54
N LEU A 79 -12.41 -2.27 9.84
CA LEU A 79 -12.03 -1.27 10.84
C LEU A 79 -10.51 -1.02 10.84
N VAL A 80 -9.70 -2.07 10.78
CA VAL A 80 -8.24 -1.94 10.64
C VAL A 80 -7.88 -1.21 9.34
N LEU A 81 -8.55 -1.51 8.22
CA LEU A 81 -8.35 -0.83 6.95
C LEU A 81 -8.64 0.68 7.05
N VAL A 82 -9.77 1.05 7.65
CA VAL A 82 -10.16 2.45 7.84
C VAL A 82 -9.15 3.17 8.73
N ILE A 83 -8.71 2.56 9.83
CA ILE A 83 -7.66 3.13 10.70
C ILE A 83 -6.37 3.33 9.91
N CYS A 84 -5.93 2.35 9.12
CA CYS A 84 -4.74 2.49 8.28
C CYS A 84 -4.88 3.68 7.32
N MET A 85 -6.02 3.81 6.62
CA MET A 85 -6.25 4.94 5.70
C MET A 85 -6.25 6.29 6.43
N LEU A 86 -6.83 6.38 7.63
CA LEU A 86 -6.81 7.60 8.45
C LEU A 86 -5.38 7.96 8.90
N VAL A 87 -4.56 6.98 9.28
CA VAL A 87 -3.15 7.23 9.64
C VAL A 87 -2.38 7.84 8.47
N PHE A 88 -2.56 7.31 7.26
CA PHE A 88 -1.95 7.89 6.05
C PHE A 88 -2.41 9.34 5.83
N GLN A 89 -3.70 9.63 5.98
CA GLN A 89 -4.23 10.99 5.85
C GLN A 89 -3.65 11.96 6.90
N VAL A 90 -3.52 11.52 8.15
CA VAL A 90 -2.96 12.35 9.25
C VAL A 90 -1.48 12.62 9.01
N VAL A 91 -0.70 11.60 8.66
CA VAL A 91 0.73 11.75 8.33
C VAL A 91 0.90 12.70 7.15
N ASP A 92 0.06 12.56 6.13
CA ASP A 92 0.05 13.42 4.96
C ASP A 92 -0.26 14.88 5.31
N PHE A 93 -1.29 15.10 6.14
CA PHE A 93 -1.66 16.44 6.62
C PHE A 93 -0.52 17.13 7.38
N HIS A 94 0.16 16.40 8.26
CA HIS A 94 1.32 16.93 8.97
C HIS A 94 2.50 17.20 8.03
N ALA A 95 2.76 16.32 7.06
CA ALA A 95 3.80 16.53 6.06
C ALA A 95 3.51 17.75 5.16
N ALA A 96 2.25 17.95 4.76
CA ALA A 96 1.82 19.10 3.97
C ALA A 96 1.91 20.41 4.78
N LYS A 97 1.54 20.39 6.06
CA LYS A 97 1.70 21.54 6.96
C LYS A 97 3.17 21.93 7.11
N GLU A 98 4.06 20.96 7.31
CA GLU A 98 5.51 21.22 7.38
C GLU A 98 6.04 21.78 6.05
N ALA A 99 5.66 21.19 4.92
CA ALA A 99 6.10 21.65 3.60
C ALA A 99 5.65 23.10 3.29
N CYS A 100 4.40 23.42 3.62
CA CYS A 100 3.85 24.77 3.48
C CYS A 100 4.54 25.76 4.41
N SER A 101 4.76 25.41 5.68
CA SER A 101 5.46 26.28 6.64
C SER A 101 6.88 26.60 6.21
N PHE A 102 7.59 25.61 5.65
CA PHE A 102 8.93 25.78 5.13
C PHE A 102 8.95 26.68 3.88
N GLN A 103 7.98 26.51 2.98
CA GLN A 103 7.84 27.38 1.81
C GLN A 103 7.51 28.82 2.18
N VAL A 104 6.60 29.03 3.14
CA VAL A 104 6.25 30.38 3.65
C VAL A 104 7.43 31.00 4.36
N GLU A 105 8.17 30.24 5.16
CA GLU A 105 9.40 30.70 5.80
C GLU A 105 10.43 31.12 4.75
N CYS A 106 10.66 30.31 3.71
CA CYS A 106 11.52 30.67 2.58
C CYS A 106 11.03 31.91 1.80
N ALA A 107 9.72 32.08 1.62
CA ALA A 107 9.13 33.21 0.91
C ALA A 107 9.16 34.52 1.73
N ALA A 108 8.88 34.45 3.03
CA ALA A 108 9.00 35.58 3.97
C ALA A 108 10.46 36.03 4.11
N LYS A 109 11.37 35.07 4.06
CA LYS A 109 12.82 35.27 4.00
C LYS A 109 13.31 35.70 2.60
N GLY A 110 12.43 35.69 1.60
CA GLY A 110 12.66 36.15 0.23
C GLY A 110 12.85 37.66 0.05
N LYS A 111 12.90 38.45 1.14
CA LYS A 111 13.52 39.77 1.17
C LYS A 111 14.70 39.91 2.14
N ALA A 112 15.02 38.90 2.97
CA ALA A 112 15.97 39.11 4.07
C ALA A 112 16.64 37.86 4.69
N LEU A 113 16.74 36.70 4.03
CA LEU A 113 17.53 35.61 4.62
C LEU A 113 18.52 34.97 3.65
N SER A 114 19.71 35.56 3.69
CA SER A 114 20.94 34.82 3.90
C SER A 114 20.84 33.95 5.17
N LEU A 115 20.34 32.73 5.06
CA LEU A 115 20.93 31.66 5.87
C LEU A 115 21.41 30.61 4.90
N THR A 116 22.72 30.65 4.66
CA THR A 116 23.56 29.47 4.50
C THR A 116 22.90 28.32 3.73
N PRO A 117 22.99 28.32 2.38
CA PRO A 117 23.37 27.09 1.70
C PRO A 117 24.55 26.46 2.45
N TYR A 118 24.81 25.18 2.32
CA TYR A 118 26.07 24.61 2.77
C TYR A 118 27.23 25.40 2.11
N TYR A 119 27.72 26.44 2.78
CA TYR A 119 28.89 27.20 2.36
C TYR A 119 30.09 26.38 2.82
N LEU A 120 30.55 25.48 1.95
CA LEU A 120 31.92 24.99 2.07
C LEU A 120 32.80 26.19 1.67
N GLY A 121 33.26 26.96 2.66
CA GLY A 121 34.23 28.02 2.42
C GLY A 121 35.55 27.39 1.95
N LEU A 122 35.72 27.25 0.63
CA LEU A 122 37.04 27.05 0.06
C LEU A 122 37.77 28.42 0.11
N PRO A 123 38.93 28.51 0.77
CA PRO A 123 39.66 29.75 0.85
C PRO A 123 40.19 30.12 -0.56
N GLY A 124 39.73 31.24 -1.12
CA GLY A 124 40.33 31.85 -2.32
C GLY A 124 39.44 32.04 -3.55
N ILE A 125 38.12 31.87 -3.46
CA ILE A 125 37.21 32.20 -4.57
C ILE A 125 36.09 33.12 -4.08
N ASP A 126 36.16 34.40 -4.45
CA ASP A 126 35.13 35.42 -4.21
C ASP A 126 33.96 35.24 -5.18
N GLY A 127 33.21 34.15 -5.04
CA GLY A 127 32.03 33.87 -5.83
C GLY A 127 31.06 32.98 -5.08
N GLU A 128 29.87 33.52 -4.78
CA GLU A 128 28.76 32.74 -4.22
C GLU A 128 28.21 31.77 -5.28
N VAL A 129 28.56 30.49 -5.18
CA VAL A 129 28.01 29.44 -6.03
C VAL A 129 26.76 28.87 -5.35
N GLU A 130 25.58 29.23 -5.85
CA GLU A 130 24.31 28.60 -5.49
C GLU A 130 24.35 27.12 -5.92
N LEU A 131 24.66 26.21 -4.99
CA LEU A 131 24.76 24.78 -5.27
C LEU A 131 23.42 24.12 -5.62
N VAL A 132 22.29 24.77 -5.35
CA VAL A 132 20.95 24.30 -5.75
C VAL A 132 20.03 25.51 -5.95
N PRO A 133 19.45 25.73 -7.14
CA PRO A 133 18.52 26.84 -7.38
C PRO A 133 17.31 26.77 -6.45
N LYS A 134 16.85 27.91 -5.92
CA LYS A 134 15.59 28.01 -5.13
C LYS A 134 14.40 27.35 -5.82
N SER A 135 14.36 27.36 -7.15
CA SER A 135 13.34 26.68 -7.97
C SER A 135 13.35 25.16 -7.76
N PHE A 136 14.50 24.53 -7.51
CA PHE A 136 14.64 23.09 -7.30
C PHE A 136 14.08 22.65 -5.93
N MET A 137 14.31 23.43 -4.86
CA MET A 137 13.71 23.16 -3.55
C MET A 137 12.18 23.31 -3.58
N VAL A 138 11.65 24.34 -4.25
CA VAL A 138 10.20 24.50 -4.44
C VAL A 138 9.62 23.32 -5.22
N ASN A 139 10.34 22.79 -6.21
CA ASN A 139 9.91 21.64 -7.01
C ASN A 139 9.91 20.31 -6.23
N ILE A 140 10.85 20.11 -5.30
CA ILE A 140 10.94 18.89 -4.48
C ILE A 140 9.84 18.82 -3.42
N LEU A 141 9.44 19.94 -2.83
CA LEU A 141 8.38 19.98 -1.81
C LEU A 141 6.97 20.04 -2.42
N TYR A 142 6.86 20.34 -3.71
CA TYR A 142 5.59 20.47 -4.42
C TYR A 142 4.68 19.21 -4.32
N PRO A 143 5.19 17.97 -4.42
CA PRO A 143 4.39 16.76 -4.22
C PRO A 143 3.89 16.56 -2.79
N PHE A 144 4.48 17.25 -1.81
CA PHE A 144 4.05 17.21 -0.41
C PHE A 144 2.96 18.23 -0.11
N GLN A 145 2.69 19.17 -1.01
CA GLN A 145 1.65 20.19 -0.87
C GLN A 145 0.30 19.67 -1.40
N THR A 146 -0.26 18.72 -0.66
CA THR A 146 -1.55 18.10 -0.97
C THR A 146 -2.65 19.14 -1.03
N SER A 147 -3.47 19.11 -2.08
CA SER A 147 -4.56 20.08 -2.24
C SER A 147 -5.75 19.79 -1.32
N LEU A 148 -6.51 20.81 -0.92
CA LEU A 148 -7.64 20.65 0.00
C LEU A 148 -8.73 19.70 -0.54
N TRP A 149 -9.02 19.79 -1.84
CA TRP A 149 -9.96 18.87 -2.52
C TRP A 149 -9.52 17.41 -2.44
N VAL A 150 -8.21 17.15 -2.43
CA VAL A 150 -7.66 15.79 -2.27
C VAL A 150 -7.97 15.26 -0.86
N TYR A 151 -7.84 16.09 0.19
CA TYR A 151 -8.26 15.69 1.54
C TYR A 151 -9.76 15.42 1.64
N MET A 152 -10.59 16.26 1.02
CA MET A 152 -12.05 16.08 1.04
C MET A 152 -12.47 14.76 0.40
N VAL A 153 -11.94 14.45 -0.79
CA VAL A 153 -12.24 13.20 -1.47
C VAL A 153 -11.61 12.00 -0.72
N ALA A 154 -10.45 12.17 -0.09
CA ALA A 154 -9.80 11.11 0.69
C ALA A 154 -10.65 10.75 1.92
N LEU A 155 -11.16 11.76 2.61
CA LEU A 155 -12.08 11.60 3.73
C LEU A 155 -13.39 10.95 3.29
N MET A 156 -13.97 11.38 2.17
CA MET A 156 -15.15 10.75 1.58
C MET A 156 -14.92 9.26 1.31
N MET A 157 -13.79 8.90 0.68
CA MET A 157 -13.41 7.50 0.43
C MET A 157 -13.33 6.68 1.72
N THR A 158 -12.71 7.22 2.77
CA THR A 158 -12.63 6.53 4.08
C THR A 158 -13.98 6.43 4.79
N LEU A 159 -14.83 7.46 4.68
CA LEU A 159 -16.17 7.46 5.30
C LEU A 159 -17.09 6.44 4.62
N LEU A 160 -17.01 6.29 3.30
CA LEU A 160 -17.74 5.25 2.58
C LEU A 160 -17.39 3.84 3.09
N LEU A 161 -16.12 3.62 3.47
CA LEU A 161 -15.64 2.36 4.01
C LEU A 161 -15.97 2.16 5.50
N PHE A 162 -16.40 3.21 6.21
CA PHE A 162 -16.88 3.09 7.59
C PHE A 162 -18.15 2.22 7.68
N SER A 163 -18.98 2.25 6.63
CA SER A 163 -20.10 1.31 6.50
C SER A 163 -19.59 -0.05 6.07
N TYR A 164 -19.60 -1.01 7.00
CA TYR A 164 -19.24 -2.41 6.75
C TYR A 164 -19.90 -2.99 5.49
N ARG A 165 -21.19 -2.67 5.25
CA ARG A 165 -21.92 -3.21 4.09
C ARG A 165 -21.37 -2.70 2.76
N LEU A 166 -20.93 -1.45 2.71
CA LEU A 166 -20.32 -0.87 1.51
C LEU A 166 -18.90 -1.38 1.34
N ALA A 167 -18.12 -1.40 2.42
CA ALA A 167 -16.76 -1.91 2.39
C ALA A 167 -16.69 -3.38 1.93
N ASP A 168 -17.58 -4.25 2.41
CA ASP A 168 -17.63 -5.65 1.98
C ASP A 168 -17.96 -5.77 0.49
N ARG A 169 -18.92 -4.98 -0.03
CA ARG A 169 -19.24 -4.96 -1.47
C ARG A 169 -18.07 -4.48 -2.31
N VAL A 170 -17.41 -3.39 -1.91
CA VAL A 170 -16.26 -2.82 -2.62
C VAL A 170 -15.10 -3.82 -2.62
N LEU A 171 -14.74 -4.37 -1.46
CA LEU A 171 -13.62 -5.32 -1.33
C LEU A 171 -13.89 -6.63 -2.08
N VAL A 172 -15.11 -7.17 -2.03
CA VAL A 172 -15.48 -8.37 -2.81
C VAL A 172 -15.49 -8.06 -4.31
N GLY A 173 -15.97 -6.88 -4.72
CA GLY A 173 -15.94 -6.45 -6.12
C GLY A 173 -14.52 -6.33 -6.68
N VAL A 174 -13.61 -5.74 -5.90
CA VAL A 174 -12.17 -5.68 -6.21
C VAL A 174 -11.58 -7.08 -6.29
N HIS A 175 -11.88 -7.95 -5.33
CA HIS A 175 -11.35 -9.32 -5.35
C HIS A 175 -11.84 -10.13 -6.56
N GLY A 176 -13.12 -9.97 -6.94
CA GLY A 176 -13.77 -10.78 -7.97
C GLY A 176 -13.47 -10.38 -9.41
N SER A 177 -13.04 -9.15 -9.67
CA SER A 177 -12.78 -8.67 -11.03
C SER A 177 -11.31 -8.29 -11.24
N ARG A 178 -10.61 -9.08 -12.06
CA ARG A 178 -9.25 -8.73 -12.52
C ARG A 178 -9.23 -7.42 -13.30
N CYS A 179 -10.29 -7.12 -14.04
CA CYS A 179 -10.41 -5.86 -14.76
C CYS A 179 -10.45 -4.67 -13.78
N LEU A 180 -11.23 -4.79 -12.70
CA LEU A 180 -11.31 -3.76 -11.67
C LEU A 180 -9.99 -3.60 -10.90
N GLN A 181 -9.25 -4.68 -10.67
CA GLN A 181 -7.90 -4.61 -10.08
C GLN A 181 -6.92 -3.85 -10.97
N ILE A 182 -6.88 -4.15 -12.28
CA ILE A 182 -6.02 -3.45 -13.24
C ILE A 182 -6.41 -1.98 -13.32
N LEU A 183 -7.71 -1.67 -13.34
CA LEU A 183 -8.23 -0.31 -13.40
C LEU A 183 -7.88 0.49 -12.14
N LEU A 184 -8.02 -0.08 -10.94
CA LEU A 184 -7.58 0.59 -9.71
C LEU A 184 -6.06 0.78 -9.67
N ALA A 185 -5.29 -0.18 -10.16
CA ALA A 185 -3.83 -0.07 -10.22
C ALA A 185 -3.37 1.04 -11.17
N SER A 186 -3.96 1.10 -12.37
CA SER A 186 -3.65 2.18 -13.32
C SER A 186 -4.11 3.53 -12.79
N LEU A 187 -5.29 3.61 -12.17
CA LEU A 187 -5.80 4.83 -11.55
C LEU A 187 -4.87 5.31 -10.42
N ALA A 188 -4.38 4.42 -9.56
CA ALA A 188 -3.43 4.77 -8.50
C ALA A 188 -2.14 5.39 -9.06
N ILE A 189 -1.60 4.85 -10.15
CA ILE A 189 -0.40 5.38 -10.80
C ILE A 189 -0.67 6.74 -11.43
N VAL A 190 -1.76 6.88 -12.18
CA VAL A 190 -2.12 8.15 -12.84
C VAL A 190 -2.29 9.24 -11.79
N VAL A 191 -3.10 8.99 -10.76
CA VAL A 191 -3.38 9.98 -9.71
C VAL A 191 -2.13 10.34 -8.90
N ALA A 192 -1.18 9.42 -8.73
CA ALA A 192 0.08 9.71 -8.04
C ALA A 192 0.98 10.69 -8.82
N VAL A 193 0.80 10.82 -10.14
CA VAL A 193 1.61 11.71 -11.00
C VAL A 193 0.86 13.00 -11.37
N VAL A 194 -0.47 13.00 -11.28
CA VAL A 194 -1.32 14.18 -11.53
C VAL A 194 -0.94 15.35 -10.61
N ASP A 195 -1.05 16.56 -11.15
CA ASP A 195 -0.73 17.83 -10.48
C ASP A 195 0.69 17.84 -9.89
N CYS A 196 1.66 17.27 -10.61
CA CYS A 196 3.06 17.12 -10.16
C CYS A 196 3.17 16.40 -8.80
N GLY A 197 2.30 15.41 -8.57
CA GLY A 197 2.31 14.60 -7.34
C GLY A 197 1.49 15.20 -6.18
N ARG A 198 0.76 16.30 -6.38
CA ARG A 198 -0.09 16.87 -5.30
C ARG A 198 -1.30 16.00 -4.95
N ALA A 199 -1.65 15.04 -5.80
CA ALA A 199 -2.68 14.03 -5.54
C ALA A 199 -2.08 12.69 -5.04
N PHE A 200 -0.82 12.66 -4.63
CA PHE A 200 -0.13 11.44 -4.19
C PHE A 200 -0.88 10.66 -3.10
N LEU A 201 -1.48 11.37 -2.12
CA LEU A 201 -2.31 10.77 -1.07
C LEU A 201 -3.43 9.88 -1.63
N MET A 202 -4.07 10.29 -2.73
CA MET A 202 -5.12 9.46 -3.36
C MET A 202 -4.57 8.20 -3.96
N GLY A 203 -3.42 8.28 -4.63
CA GLY A 203 -2.71 7.12 -5.15
C GLY A 203 -2.44 6.12 -4.03
N GLU A 204 -1.94 6.58 -2.88
CA GLU A 204 -1.70 5.73 -1.71
C GLU A 204 -2.98 5.10 -1.17
N LEU A 205 -4.06 5.86 -1.02
CA LEU A 205 -5.34 5.34 -0.52
C LEU A 205 -5.99 4.34 -1.47
N ILE A 206 -5.98 4.60 -2.77
CA ILE A 206 -6.47 3.67 -3.81
C ILE A 206 -5.62 2.40 -3.79
N PHE A 207 -4.31 2.53 -3.63
CA PHE A 207 -3.40 1.39 -3.55
C PHE A 207 -3.62 0.55 -2.28
N ILE A 208 -3.83 1.18 -1.12
CA ILE A 208 -4.20 0.49 0.13
C ILE A 208 -5.51 -0.29 -0.07
N LEU A 209 -6.51 0.34 -0.69
CA LEU A 209 -7.80 -0.29 -0.98
C LEU A 209 -7.64 -1.48 -1.95
N LEU A 210 -6.83 -1.33 -3.00
CA LEU A 210 -6.52 -2.39 -3.94
C LEU A 210 -5.86 -3.59 -3.25
N MET A 211 -4.84 -3.33 -2.42
CA MET A 211 -4.15 -4.38 -1.67
C MET A 211 -5.08 -5.07 -0.67
N ALA A 212 -5.93 -4.31 0.01
CA ALA A 212 -6.95 -4.87 0.89
C ALA A 212 -7.93 -5.77 0.13
N GLY A 213 -8.42 -5.34 -1.04
CA GLY A 213 -9.31 -6.13 -1.89
C GLY A 213 -8.65 -7.40 -2.44
N MET A 214 -7.36 -7.35 -2.79
CA MET A 214 -6.61 -8.54 -3.22
C MET A 214 -6.51 -9.60 -2.12
N VAL A 215 -6.34 -9.17 -0.87
CA VAL A 215 -6.24 -10.07 0.31
C VAL A 215 -7.62 -10.55 0.77
N TYR A 216 -8.69 -9.84 0.43
CA TYR A 216 -10.02 -10.09 0.96
C TYR A 216 -10.63 -11.41 0.44
N PRO A 217 -10.97 -12.38 1.31
CA PRO A 217 -11.49 -13.67 0.85
C PRO A 217 -12.95 -13.60 0.38
N PHE A 218 -13.34 -14.49 -0.55
CA PHE A 218 -14.76 -14.81 -0.76
C PHE A 218 -15.34 -15.51 0.48
N LYS A 219 -16.55 -15.14 0.88
CA LYS A 219 -17.23 -15.78 2.01
C LYS A 219 -17.70 -17.17 1.58
N GLN A 220 -17.33 -18.22 2.30
CA GLN A 220 -18.07 -19.48 2.19
C GLN A 220 -19.41 -19.27 2.87
N LEU A 221 -20.50 -19.42 2.12
CA LEU A 221 -21.81 -19.62 2.72
C LEU A 221 -21.71 -20.86 3.62
N PRO A 222 -22.30 -20.84 4.84
CA PRO A 222 -22.38 -22.07 5.62
C PRO A 222 -23.01 -23.16 4.75
N PRO A 223 -22.52 -24.41 4.82
CA PRO A 223 -23.20 -25.50 4.13
C PRO A 223 -24.65 -25.51 4.61
N VAL A 224 -25.58 -25.21 3.71
CA VAL A 224 -27.00 -25.34 3.99
C VAL A 224 -27.23 -26.82 4.32
N PRO A 225 -27.75 -27.18 5.51
CA PRO A 225 -28.05 -28.56 5.83
C PRO A 225 -29.05 -29.07 4.78
N GLY A 226 -28.63 -30.00 3.93
CA GLY A 226 -29.48 -30.62 2.90
C GLY A 226 -29.22 -30.23 1.45
N MET A 227 -28.39 -29.23 1.13
CA MET A 227 -28.11 -28.89 -0.27
C MET A 227 -26.91 -29.69 -0.79
N LYS A 228 -27.17 -30.87 -1.37
CA LYS A 228 -26.17 -31.62 -2.15
C LYS A 228 -25.69 -30.72 -3.29
N SER A 229 -24.46 -30.23 -3.19
CA SER A 229 -23.82 -29.40 -4.19
C SER A 229 -23.80 -30.13 -5.54
N ARG A 230 -24.48 -29.56 -6.55
CA ARG A 230 -24.51 -29.98 -7.97
C ARG A 230 -23.11 -30.11 -8.60
N TRP A 231 -22.07 -29.64 -7.92
CA TRP A 231 -20.67 -29.71 -8.36
C TRP A 231 -19.92 -31.00 -7.98
N ARG A 232 -20.53 -31.93 -7.23
CA ARG A 232 -19.93 -33.25 -6.93
C ARG A 232 -20.12 -34.29 -8.05
N SER A 233 -20.94 -34.02 -9.06
CA SER A 233 -21.26 -34.99 -10.13
C SER A 233 -20.39 -34.88 -11.39
N LEU A 234 -19.40 -33.99 -11.43
CA LEU A 234 -18.49 -33.83 -12.58
C LEU A 234 -17.15 -34.57 -12.40
N GLY A 235 -17.00 -35.36 -11.34
CA GLY A 235 -15.74 -36.03 -10.98
C GLY A 235 -15.77 -37.56 -10.93
N SER A 236 -16.82 -38.22 -11.41
CA SER A 236 -16.87 -39.69 -11.50
C SER A 236 -16.67 -40.16 -12.94
N TRP A 237 -15.41 -40.50 -13.26
CA TRP A 237 -14.93 -41.18 -14.47
C TRP A 237 -15.84 -42.31 -14.98
N PRO A 238 -15.91 -42.56 -16.31
CA PRO A 238 -15.99 -43.92 -16.82
C PRO A 238 -14.58 -44.54 -16.80
N ARG A 239 -14.34 -45.44 -15.84
CA ARG A 239 -13.21 -46.38 -15.90
C ARG A 239 -13.43 -47.30 -17.11
N GLY A 240 -12.45 -47.32 -18.01
CA GLY A 240 -12.41 -48.25 -19.14
C GLY A 240 -12.60 -49.68 -18.67
N ARG A 241 -13.53 -50.38 -19.32
CA ARG A 241 -13.67 -51.82 -19.23
C ARG A 241 -12.53 -52.42 -20.04
N ASN A 242 -11.55 -53.02 -19.37
CA ASN A 242 -10.78 -54.11 -19.95
C ASN A 242 -11.74 -55.29 -20.11
N ALA A 243 -11.88 -55.79 -21.33
CA ALA A 243 -12.37 -57.13 -21.61
C ALA A 243 -11.35 -57.79 -22.54
N ALA A 244 -11.10 -59.06 -22.24
CA ALA A 244 -10.14 -59.97 -22.84
C ALA A 244 -10.22 -60.07 -24.37
#